data_AF-A0A1I4U025-F1
#
_entry.id   AF-A0A1I4U025-F1
#
_cell.length_a   1.000
_cell.length_b   1.000
_cell.length_c   1.000
_cell.angle_alpha   90.00
_cell.angle_beta   90.00
_cell.angle_gamma   90.00
#
_symmetry.space_group_name_H-M   'P 1'
#
loop_
_entity.id
_entity.type
_entity.pdbx_description
1 polymer ?
#
loop_
_entity_poly.entity_id
_entity_poly.type
_entity_poly.pdbx_seq_one_letter_code
_entity_poly.pdbx_strand_id
1 'polypeptide(L)' 'MANPVTVDVPVMKTSSGADYYVRISCGARNTTPFLFKERWKAEYEADHLRWVFGLRESDPEMMDYSETSHPNIA' A
#
# COMPACT_ATOMS: atom_id res chain seq x y z
N MET A 1 6.92 -25.13 0.14
CA MET A 1 7.18 -23.77 0.68
C MET A 1 5.93 -22.94 0.44
N ALA A 2 5.52 -22.10 1.39
CA ALA A 2 4.43 -21.16 1.17
C ALA A 2 4.89 -20.04 0.21
N ASN A 3 3.99 -19.56 -0.65
CA ASN A 3 4.29 -18.43 -1.52
C ASN A 3 4.43 -17.16 -0.67
N PRO A 4 5.45 -16.30 -0.90
CA PRO A 4 5.61 -15.08 -0.14
C PRO A 4 4.42 -14.15 -0.39
N VAL A 5 3.91 -13.55 0.68
CA VAL A 5 2.92 -12.47 0.62
C VAL A 5 3.65 -11.14 0.59
N THR A 6 3.29 -10.27 -0.34
CA THR A 6 3.78 -8.89 -0.38
C THR A 6 2.61 -7.92 -0.51
N VAL A 7 2.80 -6.70 -0.01
CA VAL A 7 1.83 -5.61 -0.13
C VAL A 7 2.56 -4.38 -0.65
N ASP A 8 2.05 -3.74 -1.69
CA ASP A 8 2.63 -2.55 -2.32
C ASP A 8 1.57 -1.58 -2.85
N VAL A 9 2.00 -0.39 -3.28
CA VAL A 9 1.12 0.69 -3.75
C VAL A 9 1.43 1.02 -5.22
N PRO A 10 0.88 0.26 -6.19
CA PRO A 10 0.95 0.63 -7.59
C PRO A 10 0.16 1.92 -7.90
N VAL A 11 0.69 2.68 -8.87
CA VAL A 11 0.09 3.93 -9.35
C VAL A 11 -0.40 3.77 -10.78
N MET A 12 -1.64 4.15 -11.04
CA MET A 12 -2.17 4.32 -12.39
C MET A 12 -2.34 5.80 -12.70
N LYS A 13 -1.65 6.27 -13.73
CA LYS A 13 -1.86 7.63 -14.25
C LYS A 13 -3.07 7.63 -15.17
N THR A 14 -4.06 8.45 -14.85
CA THR A 14 -5.27 8.69 -15.65
C THR A 14 -5.27 10.12 -16.18
N SER A 15 -6.19 10.44 -17.09
CA SER A 15 -6.36 11.81 -17.58
C SER A 15 -6.85 12.79 -16.49
N SER A 16 -7.41 12.29 -15.39
CA SER A 16 -7.94 13.08 -14.27
C SER A 16 -7.02 13.14 -13.06
N GLY A 17 -5.85 12.48 -13.10
CA GLY A 17 -4.90 12.45 -11.99
C GLY A 17 -4.27 11.07 -11.78
N ALA A 18 -3.69 10.85 -10.60
CA ALA A 18 -3.10 9.57 -10.22
C ALA A 18 -4.04 8.80 -9.29
N ASP A 19 -4.24 7.52 -9.59
CA ASP A 19 -4.97 6.58 -8.74
C ASP A 19 -3.96 5.63 -8.08
N TYR A 20 -4.08 5.45 -6.77
CA TYR A 20 -3.19 4.64 -5.95
C TYR A 20 -3.95 3.41 -5.49
N TYR A 21 -3.49 2.23 -5.86
CA TYR A 21 -4.10 0.97 -5.47
C TYR A 21 -3.25 0.31 -4.41
N VAL A 22 -3.86 -0.33 -3.43
CA VAL A 22 -3.14 -1.24 -2.54
C VAL A 22 -3.23 -2.62 -3.14
N ARG A 23 -2.09 -3.23 -3.45
CA ARG A 23 -2.02 -4.55 -4.06
C ARG A 23 -1.44 -5.54 -3.07
N ILE A 24 -2.10 -6.69 -2.96
CA ILE A 24 -1.62 -7.84 -2.20
C ILE A 24 -1.22 -8.91 -3.22
N SER A 25 0.01 -9.41 -3.15
CA SER A 25 0.51 -10.49 -4.00
C SER A 25 0.85 -11.73 -3.17
N CYS A 26 0.56 -12.91 -3.71
CA CYS A 26 0.92 -14.21 -3.14
C CYS A 26 1.49 -15.10 -4.26
N GLY A 27 2.81 -15.04 -4.45
CA GLY A 27 3.46 -15.59 -5.63
C GLY A 27 2.99 -14.88 -6.91
N ALA A 28 2.50 -15.63 -7.89
CA ALA A 28 2.01 -15.07 -9.15
C ALA A 28 0.58 -14.51 -9.09
N ARG A 29 -0.15 -14.71 -7.98
CA ARG A 29 -1.53 -14.26 -7.82
C ARG A 29 -1.53 -12.91 -7.12
N ASN A 30 -2.38 -11.98 -7.55
CA ASN A 30 -2.54 -10.69 -6.89
C ASN A 30 -4.00 -10.21 -6.89
N THR A 31 -4.30 -9.28 -6.00
CA THR A 31 -5.59 -8.58 -5.92
C THR A 31 -5.37 -7.13 -5.48
N THR A 32 -6.26 -6.22 -5.89
CA THR A 32 -6.21 -4.79 -5.57
C THR A 32 -7.50 -4.36 -4.85
N PRO A 33 -7.66 -4.68 -3.56
CA PRO A 33 -8.92 -4.47 -2.83
C PRO A 33 -9.26 -3.00 -2.58
N PHE A 34 -8.26 -2.11 -2.56
CA PHE A 34 -8.45 -0.71 -2.21
C PHE A 34 -7.91 0.23 -3.29
N LEU A 35 -8.62 1.34 -3.51
CA LEU A 35 -8.25 2.44 -4.39
C LEU A 35 -8.37 3.76 -3.60
N PHE A 36 -7.35 4.60 -3.73
CA PHE A 36 -7.27 5.92 -3.13
C PHE A 36 -6.90 6.97 -4.18
N LYS A 37 -7.35 8.21 -3.96
CA LYS A 37 -6.94 9.37 -4.75
C LYS A 37 -5.72 10.07 -4.16
N GLU A 38 -5.45 9.85 -2.87
CA GLU A 38 -4.30 10.39 -2.16
C GLU A 38 -3.30 9.28 -1.83
N ARG A 39 -2.03 9.51 -2.20
CA ARG A 39 -0.95 8.53 -2.05
C ARG A 39 -0.74 8.08 -0.60
N TRP A 40 -0.67 9.03 0.32
CA TRP A 40 -0.36 8.77 1.73
C TRP A 40 -1.42 7.89 2.41
N LYS A 41 -2.69 7.97 1.98
CA LYS A 41 -3.75 7.06 2.45
C LYS A 41 -3.54 5.63 1.98
N ALA A 42 -3.11 5.45 0.72
CA ALA A 42 -2.78 4.14 0.19
C ALA A 42 -1.53 3.54 0.85
N GLU A 43 -0.54 4.37 1.17
CA GLU A 43 0.67 3.96 1.89
C GLU A 43 0.33 3.51 3.32
N TYR A 44 -0.50 4.26 4.05
CA TYR A 44 -1.01 3.85 5.35
C TYR A 44 -1.72 2.49 5.28
N GLU A 45 -2.67 2.33 4.35
CA GLU A 45 -3.42 1.09 4.22
C GLU A 45 -2.52 -0.10 3.85
N ALA A 46 -1.53 0.12 2.98
CA ALA A 46 -0.55 -0.91 2.65
C ALA A 46 0.27 -1.31 3.88
N ASP A 47 0.74 -0.36 4.69
CA ASP A 47 1.48 -0.65 5.92
C ASP A 47 0.62 -1.31 7.01
N HIS A 48 -0.66 -0.93 7.10
CA HIS A 48 -1.61 -1.54 8.01
C HIS A 48 -1.82 -3.02 7.63
N LEU A 49 -1.99 -3.32 6.33
CA LEU A 49 -2.05 -4.71 5.85
C LEU A 49 -0.74 -5.47 6.04
N ARG A 50 0.41 -4.81 5.89
CA ARG A 50 1.71 -5.44 6.20
C ARG A 50 1.77 -5.84 7.68
N TRP A 51 1.30 -5.00 8.60
CA TRP A 51 1.21 -5.35 10.01
C TRP A 51 0.23 -6.51 10.26
N VAL A 52 -0.97 -6.46 9.68
CA VAL A 52 -1.98 -7.54 9.77
C VAL A 52 -1.44 -8.89 9.27
N PHE A 53 -0.61 -8.89 8.22
CA PHE A 53 0.01 -10.09 7.67
C PHE A 53 1.34 -10.48 8.34
N GLY A 54 1.78 -9.76 9.36
CA GLY A 54 3.05 -10.01 10.05
C GLY A 54 4.29 -9.71 9.18
N LEU A 55 4.14 -8.91 8.14
CA LEU A 55 5.21 -8.40 7.28
C LEU A 55 5.86 -7.10 7.83
N ARG A 56 5.26 -6.53 8.88
CA ARG A 56 5.73 -5.37 9.62
C ARG A 56 5.60 -5.66 11.13
N GLU A 57 6.54 -5.16 11.92
CA GLU A 57 6.62 -5.43 13.36
C GLU A 57 5.54 -4.69 14.16
N SER A 58 5.28 -3.43 13.83
CA SER A 58 4.36 -2.56 14.56
C SER A 58 3.21 -2.05 13.70
N ASP A 59 2.07 -1.83 14.35
CA ASP A 59 0.90 -1.16 13.81
C ASP A 59 1.29 0.27 13.37
N PRO A 60 1.05 0.67 12.11
CA PRO A 60 1.36 2.04 11.67
C PRO A 60 0.44 3.06 12.33
N GLU A 61 1.02 4.17 12.80
CA GLU A 61 0.23 5.30 13.30
C GLU A 61 -0.26 6.15 12.12
N MET A 62 -1.57 6.34 12.00
CA MET A 62 -2.17 7.11 10.89
C MET A 62 -1.63 8.55 10.80
N MET A 63 -1.26 9.16 11.93
CA MET A 63 -0.75 10.54 11.97
C MET A 63 0.63 10.70 11.32
N ASP A 64 1.37 9.60 11.15
CA ASP A 64 2.64 9.59 10.41
C ASP A 64 2.43 9.71 8.90
N TYR A 65 1.22 9.43 8.39
CA TYR A 65 0.90 9.45 6.98
C TYR A 65 0.12 10.72 6.65
N SER A 66 0.85 11.71 6.14
CA SER A 66 0.27 12.94 5.60
C SER A 66 0.81 13.23 4.21
N GLU A 67 0.21 14.21 3.53
CA GLU A 67 0.69 14.72 2.25
C GLU A 67 2.17 15.12 2.27
N THR A 68 2.70 15.51 3.43
CA THR A 68 4.09 15.95 3.61
C THR A 68 5.03 14.88 4.18
N SER A 69 4.51 13.75 4.66
CA SER A 69 5.27 12.86 5.56
C SER A 69 6.00 11.71 4.86
N HIS A 70 5.66 11.40 3.60
CA HIS A 70 6.31 10.31 2.85
C HIS A 70 6.81 10.76 1.48
N PRO A 71 8.07 11.21 1.36
CA PRO A 71 8.71 11.37 0.07
C PRO A 71 9.11 10.00 -0.48
N ASN A 72 8.32 9.45 -1.40
CA ASN A 72 8.67 8.39 -2.35
C ASN A 72 9.51 7.22 -1.79
N ILE A 73 8.88 6.19 -1.21
CA ILE A 73 9.51 4.86 -1.15
C ILE A 73 9.38 4.25 -2.56
N ALA A 74 10.47 4.31 -3.31
CA ALA A 74 10.68 3.64 -4.59
C ALA A 74 11.30 2.25 -4.36
#